data_AF-A0A945S9I2-F1
#
_entry.id   AF-A0A945S9I2-F1
#
_cell.length_a   1.000
_cell.length_b   1.000
_cell.length_c   1.000
_cell.angle_alpha   90.00
_cell.angle_beta   90.00
_cell.angle_gamma   90.00
#
_symmetry.space_group_name_H-M   'P 1'
#
loop_
_entity.id
_entity.type
_entity.pdbx_description
1 polymer ?
#
loop_
_entity_poly.entity_id
_entity_poly.type
_entity_poly.pdbx_seq_one_letter_code
_entity_poly.pdbx_strand_id
1 'polypeptide(L)'
;MRCPVVLVLTALLICTGCARTGYWIDRQRDAADVVSASVGVGLGARAQVGPVVFAPFVAAMDVAGVRGGELFQLEEMGFRDKVVPTDFGALWWCSTVFFVEREPRLLHRGKAVFALPPLVRDDRQFNIFSETIPFVSVPRRDLVSEGLSLPRYPLSYWGNIELVAGLGGTLRLGLNPMEFVDFMGGWFRFDLLRDDCGVD
;
A
#
# COMPACT_ATOMS: atom_id res chain seq x y z
N MET A 1 13.74 38.05 30.64
CA MET A 1 14.08 37.63 29.27
C MET A 1 14.28 36.13 29.28
N ARG A 2 13.33 35.34 28.74
CA ARG A 2 13.43 33.88 28.68
C ARG A 2 14.31 33.53 27.48
N CYS A 3 15.41 32.84 27.72
CA CYS A 3 16.46 32.62 26.73
C CYS A 3 16.02 31.54 25.72
N PRO A 4 15.74 31.88 24.45
CA PRO A 4 15.30 30.90 23.44
C PRO A 4 16.35 29.80 23.20
N VAL A 5 17.62 30.09 23.47
CA VAL A 5 18.74 29.17 23.35
C VAL A 5 18.61 27.97 24.29
N VAL A 6 18.09 28.16 25.51
CA VAL A 6 17.89 27.06 26.47
C VAL A 6 16.78 26.13 25.98
N LEU A 7 15.73 26.68 25.37
CA LEU A 7 14.60 25.90 24.87
C LEU A 7 14.99 25.06 23.64
N VAL A 8 15.80 25.64 22.74
CA VAL A 8 16.35 24.93 21.57
C VAL A 8 17.35 23.84 21.99
N LEU A 9 18.25 24.11 22.95
CA LEU A 9 19.19 23.10 23.47
C LEU A 9 18.47 21.97 24.21
N THR A 10 17.41 22.27 24.94
CA THR A 10 16.61 21.25 25.64
C THR A 10 15.84 20.39 24.64
N ALA A 11 15.26 21.00 23.59
CA ALA A 11 14.63 20.27 22.49
C ALA A 11 15.63 19.35 21.76
N LEU A 12 16.82 19.86 21.45
CA LEU A 12 17.89 19.08 20.81
C LEU A 12 18.39 17.92 21.68
N LEU A 13 18.55 18.13 22.99
CA LEU A 13 18.96 17.07 23.93
C LEU A 13 17.89 15.99 24.07
N ILE A 14 16.60 16.34 24.10
CA ILE A 14 15.50 15.37 24.06
C ILE A 14 15.53 14.58 22.73
N CYS A 15 15.88 15.22 21.62
CA CYS A 15 16.04 14.55 20.32
C CYS A 15 17.30 13.66 20.21
N THR A 16 18.35 13.84 21.02
CA THR A 16 19.57 13.00 20.92
C THR A 16 19.42 11.57 21.46
N GLY A 17 18.47 11.31 22.37
CA GLY A 17 18.13 9.95 22.83
C GLY A 17 17.28 9.15 21.83
N CYS A 18 16.74 9.83 20.82
CA CYS A 18 15.71 9.32 19.91
C CYS A 18 16.28 8.43 18.78
N ALA A 19 17.56 8.58 18.44
CA ALA A 19 18.18 7.82 17.34
C ALA A 19 18.63 6.39 17.72
N ARG A 20 18.65 6.03 19.01
CA ARG A 20 19.13 4.73 19.50
C ARG A 20 18.03 3.68 19.70
N THR A 21 16.80 4.12 19.91
CA THR A 21 15.63 3.26 20.05
C THR A 21 14.90 3.30 18.71
N GLY A 22 14.75 2.18 18.00
CA GLY A 22 14.09 2.09 16.69
C GLY A 22 12.73 2.82 16.60
N TYR A 23 12.08 3.03 17.74
CA TYR A 23 10.89 3.85 17.95
C TYR A 23 10.66 5.01 16.95
N TRP A 24 11.58 5.97 16.79
CA TRP A 24 11.30 7.12 15.90
C TRP A 24 11.37 6.77 14.42
N ILE A 25 12.17 5.75 14.06
CA ILE A 25 12.21 5.21 12.71
C ILE A 25 10.88 4.51 12.43
N ASP A 26 10.38 3.74 13.39
CA ASP A 26 9.09 3.05 13.30
C ASP A 26 7.94 4.06 13.15
N ARG A 27 7.87 5.08 14.02
CA ARG A 27 6.86 6.15 13.90
C ARG A 27 6.93 6.94 12.59
N GLN A 28 8.13 7.15 12.06
CA GLN A 28 8.30 7.79 10.75
C GLN A 28 7.77 6.90 9.63
N ARG A 29 7.97 5.58 9.73
CA ARG A 29 7.46 4.62 8.76
C ARG A 29 5.94 4.56 8.80
N ASP A 30 5.32 4.42 9.96
CA ASP A 30 3.85 4.38 10.08
C ASP A 30 3.22 5.66 9.53
N ALA A 31 3.81 6.82 9.84
CA ALA A 31 3.37 8.10 9.30
C ALA A 31 3.45 8.15 7.77
N ALA A 32 4.48 7.55 7.18
CA ALA A 32 4.65 7.46 5.73
C ALA A 32 3.68 6.45 5.08
N ASP A 33 3.17 5.49 5.85
CA ASP A 33 2.17 4.51 5.40
C ASP A 33 0.73 5.04 5.43
N VAL A 34 0.46 6.11 6.18
CA VAL A 34 -0.88 6.72 6.27
C VAL A 34 -1.35 7.26 4.92
N VAL A 35 -0.46 7.88 4.15
CA VAL A 35 -0.80 8.57 2.91
C VAL A 35 -0.06 7.94 1.75
N SER A 36 -0.78 7.70 0.67
CA SER A 36 -0.18 7.34 -0.61
C SER A 36 -0.57 8.32 -1.70
N ALA A 37 0.35 8.52 -2.63
CA ALA A 37 0.13 9.34 -3.80
C ALA A 37 1.01 8.83 -4.95
N SER A 38 0.41 8.57 -6.11
CA SER A 38 1.17 8.21 -7.30
C SER A 38 0.60 8.89 -8.55
N VAL A 39 1.49 9.09 -9.51
CA VAL A 39 1.18 9.59 -10.84
C VAL A 39 1.49 8.52 -11.85
N GLY A 40 0.74 8.49 -12.94
CA GLY A 40 0.85 7.44 -13.93
C GLY A 40 0.27 7.81 -15.28
N VAL A 41 0.07 6.76 -16.08
CA VAL A 41 -0.58 6.84 -17.38
C VAL A 41 -1.81 5.94 -17.41
N GLY A 42 -2.85 6.38 -18.09
CA GLY A 42 -4.08 5.61 -18.16
C GLY A 42 -5.34 6.43 -18.36
N LEU A 43 -6.47 5.74 -18.28
CA LEU A 43 -7.79 6.33 -18.45
C LEU A 43 -8.81 5.71 -17.48
N GLY A 44 -9.76 6.53 -17.03
CA GLY A 44 -10.89 6.08 -16.22
C GLY A 44 -10.85 6.58 -14.79
N ALA A 45 -11.69 5.96 -13.95
CA ALA A 45 -11.82 6.28 -12.53
C ALA A 45 -12.12 5.04 -11.70
N ARG A 46 -11.60 5.03 -10.47
CA ARG A 46 -11.77 3.98 -9.49
C ARG A 46 -11.82 4.59 -8.10
N ALA A 47 -12.70 4.05 -7.25
CA ALA A 47 -12.70 4.27 -5.81
C ALA A 47 -12.62 2.92 -5.09
N GLN A 48 -11.97 2.89 -3.94
CA GLN A 48 -11.83 1.70 -3.11
C GLN A 48 -11.93 2.06 -1.63
N VAL A 49 -12.56 1.18 -0.85
CA VAL A 49 -12.55 1.16 0.62
C VAL A 49 -12.34 -0.27 1.07
N GLY A 50 -11.13 -0.57 1.54
CA GLY A 50 -10.70 -1.92 1.90
C GLY A 50 -10.88 -2.89 0.73
N PRO A 51 -11.59 -4.02 0.92
CA PRO A 51 -11.86 -4.96 -0.16
C PRO A 51 -12.97 -4.49 -1.11
N VAL A 52 -13.71 -3.42 -0.81
CA VAL A 52 -14.80 -2.94 -1.66
C VAL A 52 -14.23 -1.99 -2.72
N VAL A 53 -14.44 -2.30 -3.99
CA VAL A 53 -13.92 -1.54 -5.13
C VAL A 53 -15.06 -1.16 -6.07
N PHE A 54 -15.09 0.10 -6.47
CA PHE A 54 -15.96 0.62 -7.52
C PHE A 54 -15.09 1.18 -8.65
N ALA A 55 -15.05 0.47 -9.78
CA ALA A 55 -14.25 0.83 -10.94
C ALA A 55 -15.12 0.74 -12.21
N PRO A 56 -15.97 1.74 -12.50
CA PRO A 56 -16.85 1.71 -13.67
C PRO A 56 -16.03 1.51 -14.95
N PHE A 57 -14.86 2.13 -15.02
CA PHE A 57 -13.84 1.84 -16.01
C PHE A 57 -12.52 2.41 -15.51
N VAL A 58 -11.45 1.62 -15.50
CA VAL A 58 -10.08 2.07 -15.20
C VAL A 58 -9.09 1.19 -15.95
N ALA A 59 -8.16 1.81 -16.67
CA ALA A 59 -6.97 1.17 -17.20
C ALA A 59 -5.82 2.12 -16.89
N ALA A 60 -5.14 1.90 -15.77
CA ALA A 60 -4.15 2.81 -15.22
C ALA A 60 -2.90 2.07 -14.75
N MET A 61 -1.75 2.69 -14.94
CA MET A 61 -0.44 2.19 -14.56
C MET A 61 0.30 3.30 -13.82
N ASP A 62 0.76 3.04 -12.60
CA ASP A 62 1.53 4.03 -11.86
C ASP A 62 2.98 4.07 -12.37
N VAL A 63 3.50 5.28 -12.58
CA VAL A 63 4.87 5.53 -13.05
C VAL A 63 5.78 5.93 -11.90
N ALA A 64 5.29 6.75 -10.97
CA ALA A 64 6.06 7.14 -9.79
C ALA A 64 5.13 7.51 -8.64
N GLY A 65 5.59 7.37 -7.41
CA GLY A 65 4.81 7.78 -6.26
C GLY A 65 5.37 7.31 -4.93
N VAL A 66 4.57 7.50 -3.89
CA VAL A 66 4.76 6.97 -2.55
C VAL A 66 3.61 6.02 -2.23
N ARG A 67 3.92 4.77 -1.88
CA ARG A 67 2.95 3.76 -1.41
C ARG A 67 3.61 2.85 -0.39
N GLY A 68 2.89 2.50 0.69
CA GLY A 68 3.46 1.70 1.77
C GLY A 68 4.74 2.32 2.35
N GLY A 69 4.75 3.65 2.48
CA GLY A 69 5.88 4.41 3.04
C GLY A 69 7.13 4.45 2.15
N GLU A 70 7.07 3.91 0.93
CA GLU A 70 8.21 3.82 0.03
C GLU A 70 7.99 4.61 -1.26
N LEU A 71 9.04 5.31 -1.69
CA LEU A 71 9.11 5.96 -2.99
C LEU A 71 9.40 4.91 -4.07
N PHE A 72 8.70 4.98 -5.19
CA PHE A 72 8.99 4.17 -6.36
C PHE A 72 9.00 5.03 -7.63
N GLN A 73 9.81 4.64 -8.61
CA GLN A 73 9.86 5.24 -9.94
C GLN A 73 10.13 4.16 -11.00
N LEU A 74 9.32 4.14 -12.06
CA LEU A 74 9.33 3.10 -13.08
C LEU A 74 10.57 3.13 -14.00
N GLU A 75 11.23 4.28 -14.14
CA GLU A 75 12.42 4.41 -14.99
C GLU A 75 13.60 3.54 -14.49
N GLU A 76 13.69 3.30 -13.19
CA GLU A 76 14.67 2.38 -12.59
C GLU A 76 14.27 0.89 -12.75
N MET A 77 13.05 0.63 -13.20
CA MET A 77 12.41 -0.69 -13.30
C MET A 77 12.30 -1.10 -14.77
N GLY A 78 13.40 -1.57 -15.37
CA GLY A 78 13.40 -2.04 -16.76
C GLY A 78 12.22 -2.97 -17.07
N PHE A 79 11.48 -2.67 -18.16
CA PHE A 79 10.22 -3.31 -18.59
C PHE A 79 10.27 -4.83 -18.81
N ARG A 80 11.45 -5.46 -18.76
CA ARG A 80 11.61 -6.85 -19.19
C ARG A 80 11.19 -7.89 -18.15
N ASP A 81 11.24 -7.59 -16.86
CA ASP A 81 11.15 -8.64 -15.84
C ASP A 81 10.25 -8.30 -14.63
N LYS A 82 9.34 -7.31 -14.69
CA LYS A 82 8.64 -6.87 -13.45
C LYS A 82 7.17 -6.57 -13.59
N VAL A 83 6.44 -6.98 -12.56
CA VAL A 83 5.05 -6.63 -12.30
C VAL A 83 4.98 -5.14 -11.95
N VAL A 84 4.27 -4.37 -12.78
CA VAL A 84 4.08 -2.94 -12.56
C VAL A 84 2.82 -2.72 -11.71
N PRO A 85 2.78 -1.70 -10.82
CA PRO A 85 1.53 -1.33 -10.20
C PRO A 85 0.50 -0.92 -11.25
N THR A 86 -0.46 -1.80 -11.47
CA THR A 86 -1.43 -1.67 -12.55
C THR A 86 -2.82 -1.94 -12.02
N ASP A 87 -3.74 -1.08 -12.44
CA ASP A 87 -5.15 -1.18 -12.18
C ASP A 87 -5.85 -1.41 -13.50
N PHE A 88 -6.47 -2.58 -13.62
CA PHE A 88 -7.39 -2.84 -14.70
C PHE A 88 -8.75 -3.11 -14.10
N GLY A 89 -9.74 -2.36 -14.53
CA GLY A 89 -11.11 -2.61 -14.20
C GLY A 89 -12.09 -2.13 -15.25
N ALA A 90 -13.14 -2.91 -15.45
CA ALA A 90 -14.22 -2.57 -16.35
C ALA A 90 -15.51 -3.04 -15.68
N LEU A 91 -16.33 -2.08 -15.24
CA LEU A 91 -17.63 -2.23 -14.56
C LEU A 91 -17.65 -3.17 -13.33
N TRP A 92 -17.33 -4.45 -13.54
CA TRP A 92 -17.55 -5.59 -12.65
C TRP A 92 -16.28 -6.38 -12.32
N TRP A 93 -15.12 -5.93 -12.82
CA TRP A 93 -13.83 -6.54 -12.54
C TRP A 93 -12.85 -5.45 -12.16
N CYS A 94 -12.01 -5.68 -11.14
CA CYS A 94 -10.87 -4.80 -10.83
C CYS A 94 -9.73 -5.62 -10.25
N SER A 95 -8.59 -5.64 -10.93
CA SER A 95 -7.32 -6.11 -10.38
C SER A 95 -6.54 -4.94 -9.82
N THR A 96 -5.87 -5.16 -8.69
CA THR A 96 -4.89 -4.22 -8.14
C THR A 96 -3.64 -4.99 -7.88
N VAL A 97 -2.57 -4.54 -8.51
CA VAL A 97 -1.25 -5.06 -8.20
C VAL A 97 -0.45 -3.94 -7.60
N PHE A 98 0.09 -4.20 -6.41
CA PHE A 98 1.12 -3.37 -5.81
C PHE A 98 2.20 -4.30 -5.30
N PHE A 99 3.13 -4.62 -6.20
CA PHE A 99 4.30 -5.42 -5.93
C PHE A 99 5.48 -4.78 -6.67
N VAL A 100 6.55 -4.48 -5.95
CA VAL A 100 7.82 -4.05 -6.55
C VAL A 100 8.81 -5.16 -6.24
N GLU A 101 9.13 -5.99 -7.23
CA GLU A 101 10.01 -7.15 -7.07
C GLU A 101 11.40 -6.80 -6.53
N ARG A 102 11.82 -5.53 -6.69
CA ARG A 102 13.08 -5.02 -6.15
C ARG A 102 13.04 -4.58 -4.69
N GLU A 103 11.87 -4.44 -4.09
CA GLU A 103 11.72 -3.95 -2.72
C GLU A 103 11.32 -5.10 -1.78
N PRO A 104 12.28 -5.93 -1.31
CA PRO A 104 11.99 -6.99 -0.36
C PRO A 104 11.40 -6.43 0.94
N ARG A 105 11.60 -5.14 1.22
CA ARG A 105 11.08 -4.45 2.40
C ARG A 105 9.55 -4.46 2.46
N LEU A 106 8.85 -4.10 1.39
CA LEU A 106 7.37 -4.15 1.36
C LEU A 106 6.85 -5.57 1.59
N LEU A 107 7.53 -6.57 1.02
CA LEU A 107 7.18 -7.97 1.21
C LEU A 107 7.39 -8.41 2.67
N HIS A 108 8.55 -8.08 3.25
CA HIS A 108 8.87 -8.38 4.64
C HIS A 108 7.91 -7.69 5.62
N ARG A 109 7.49 -6.46 5.32
CA ARG A 109 6.55 -5.67 6.13
C ARG A 109 5.09 -6.08 5.95
N GLY A 110 4.80 -7.07 5.13
CA GLY A 110 3.42 -7.48 4.92
C GLY A 110 2.61 -6.61 3.96
N LYS A 111 3.19 -5.55 3.38
CA LYS A 111 2.46 -4.47 2.68
C LYS A 111 2.32 -4.67 1.17
N ALA A 112 2.99 -5.67 0.60
CA ALA A 112 2.79 -6.07 -0.78
C ALA A 112 1.38 -6.66 -0.97
N VAL A 113 0.66 -6.19 -2.00
CA VAL A 113 -0.72 -6.61 -2.27
C VAL A 113 -0.90 -7.01 -3.71
N PHE A 114 -1.48 -8.19 -3.89
CA PHE A 114 -2.07 -8.62 -5.15
C PHE A 114 -3.54 -8.93 -4.90
N ALA A 115 -4.43 -8.02 -5.27
CA ALA A 115 -5.86 -8.14 -5.03
C ALA A 115 -6.62 -8.39 -6.34
N LEU A 116 -7.43 -9.44 -6.32
CA LEU A 116 -8.29 -9.83 -7.44
C LEU A 116 -9.72 -10.04 -6.93
N PRO A 117 -10.72 -9.99 -7.83
CA PRO A 117 -12.05 -10.42 -7.49
C PRO A 117 -12.06 -11.86 -6.96
N PRO A 118 -12.96 -12.19 -6.01
CA PRO A 118 -13.12 -13.56 -5.55
C PRO A 118 -13.56 -14.42 -6.74
N LEU A 119 -12.69 -15.33 -7.13
CA LEU A 119 -12.97 -16.33 -8.15
C LEU A 119 -13.64 -17.48 -7.42
N VAL A 120 -14.86 -17.79 -7.81
CA VAL A 120 -15.47 -19.06 -7.46
C VAL A 120 -14.70 -20.12 -8.23
N ARG A 121 -14.01 -20.99 -7.51
CA ARG A 121 -13.24 -22.09 -8.11
C ARG A 121 -14.24 -23.13 -8.58
N ASP A 122 -14.61 -23.08 -9.85
CA ASP A 122 -15.17 -24.24 -10.53
C ASP A 122 -14.00 -25.11 -11.01
N ASP A 123 -13.90 -26.34 -10.50
CA ASP A 123 -12.82 -27.28 -10.79
C ASP A 123 -12.77 -27.71 -12.27
N ARG A 124 -13.70 -27.24 -13.12
CA ARG A 124 -13.85 -27.71 -14.49
C ARG A 124 -13.40 -26.72 -15.56
N GLN A 125 -13.49 -25.40 -15.38
CA GLN A 125 -13.02 -24.40 -16.34
C GLN A 125 -12.74 -23.06 -15.65
N PHE A 126 -11.59 -22.43 -15.94
CA PHE A 126 -11.25 -21.06 -15.50
C PHE A 126 -12.11 -20.02 -16.22
N ASN A 127 -13.41 -19.93 -15.90
CA ASN A 127 -14.25 -18.83 -16.35
C ASN A 127 -14.14 -17.67 -15.37
N ILE A 128 -13.13 -16.83 -15.58
CA ILE A 128 -12.78 -15.67 -14.73
C ILE A 128 -13.90 -14.61 -14.69
N PHE A 129 -14.86 -14.66 -15.61
CA PHE A 129 -15.77 -13.55 -15.89
C PHE A 129 -17.21 -13.71 -15.37
N SER A 130 -17.69 -14.90 -15.01
CA SER A 130 -19.15 -15.10 -14.80
C SER A 130 -19.62 -15.15 -13.34
N GLU A 131 -18.73 -15.31 -12.35
CA GLU A 131 -19.16 -15.61 -10.96
C GLU A 131 -18.56 -14.72 -9.86
N THR A 132 -17.87 -13.64 -10.23
CA THR A 132 -17.21 -12.78 -9.24
C THR A 132 -18.16 -11.72 -8.68
N ILE A 133 -18.14 -11.48 -7.37
CA ILE A 133 -18.84 -10.34 -6.77
C ILE A 133 -18.21 -9.06 -7.33
N PRO A 134 -18.94 -8.24 -8.09
CA PRO A 134 -18.35 -7.26 -9.02
C PRO A 134 -17.63 -6.08 -8.35
N PHE A 135 -17.84 -5.92 -7.04
CA PHE A 135 -17.32 -4.82 -6.23
C PHE A 135 -16.42 -5.29 -5.09
N VAL A 136 -15.97 -6.55 -5.09
CA VAL A 136 -15.09 -7.08 -4.04
C VAL A 136 -13.77 -7.49 -4.65
N SER A 137 -12.66 -6.99 -4.11
CA SER A 137 -11.30 -7.38 -4.45
C SER A 137 -10.55 -7.79 -3.18
N VAL A 138 -10.09 -9.03 -3.14
CA VAL A 138 -9.49 -9.65 -1.95
C VAL A 138 -8.02 -9.97 -2.25
N PRO A 139 -7.09 -9.71 -1.31
CA PRO A 139 -5.69 -10.09 -1.47
C PRO A 139 -5.57 -11.60 -1.68
N ARG A 140 -4.78 -12.00 -2.66
CA ARG A 140 -4.52 -13.41 -3.01
C ARG A 140 -3.15 -13.81 -2.53
N ARG A 141 -3.04 -15.08 -2.13
CA ARG A 141 -1.75 -15.73 -1.78
C ARG A 141 -1.11 -16.46 -2.96
N ASP A 142 -1.94 -17.03 -3.83
CA ASP A 142 -1.54 -18.19 -4.62
C ASP A 142 -1.36 -17.91 -6.13
N LEU A 143 -1.43 -16.65 -6.55
CA LEU A 143 -1.34 -16.32 -7.99
C LEU A 143 0.09 -16.15 -8.52
N VAL A 144 1.11 -16.26 -7.67
CA VAL A 144 2.49 -16.25 -8.12
C VAL A 144 2.92 -17.71 -8.36
N SER A 145 2.78 -18.16 -9.60
CA SER A 145 3.33 -19.41 -10.16
C SER A 145 4.86 -19.54 -10.07
N GLU A 146 5.54 -18.62 -9.38
CA GLU A 146 7.01 -18.46 -9.36
C GLU A 146 7.64 -18.57 -7.96
N GLY A 147 6.91 -19.06 -6.95
CA GLY A 147 7.49 -19.36 -5.64
C GLY A 147 7.67 -18.16 -4.71
N LEU A 148 6.99 -17.03 -4.99
CA LEU A 148 6.95 -15.89 -4.10
C LEU A 148 5.86 -16.06 -3.03
N SER A 149 6.23 -16.16 -1.75
CA SER A 149 5.28 -16.27 -0.65
C SER A 149 4.78 -14.88 -0.25
N LEU A 150 3.56 -14.51 -0.64
CA LEU A 150 2.95 -13.28 -0.17
C LEU A 150 2.51 -13.40 1.31
N PRO A 151 2.63 -12.31 2.09
CA PRO A 151 2.24 -12.26 3.49
C PRO A 151 0.74 -12.53 3.69
N ARG A 152 0.39 -12.99 4.88
CA ARG A 152 -0.95 -13.47 5.22
C ARG A 152 -1.92 -12.30 5.42
N TYR A 153 -2.53 -11.81 4.33
CA TYR A 153 -3.56 -10.74 4.33
C TYR A 153 -3.12 -9.47 5.10
N PRO A 154 -2.52 -8.47 4.44
CA PRO A 154 -2.16 -7.22 5.10
C PRO A 154 -3.38 -6.60 5.77
N LEU A 155 -3.35 -6.45 7.11
CA LEU A 155 -4.40 -5.72 7.82
C LEU A 155 -4.50 -4.28 7.31
N SER A 156 -3.37 -3.70 6.89
CA SER A 156 -3.29 -2.41 6.23
C SER A 156 -4.16 -2.32 4.96
N TYR A 157 -4.34 -3.42 4.21
CA TYR A 157 -5.20 -3.41 3.02
C TYR A 157 -6.68 -3.19 3.38
N TRP A 158 -7.14 -3.71 4.51
CA TRP A 158 -8.56 -3.62 4.90
C TRP A 158 -8.99 -2.20 5.27
N GLY A 159 -8.06 -1.38 5.73
CA GLY A 159 -8.27 0.03 6.01
C GLY A 159 -8.12 0.95 4.80
N ASN A 160 -7.54 0.49 3.70
CA ASN A 160 -7.11 1.39 2.63
C ASN A 160 -8.29 2.05 1.90
N ILE A 161 -8.29 3.38 1.82
CA ILE A 161 -9.21 4.18 1.03
C ILE A 161 -8.43 4.75 -0.13
N GLU A 162 -8.85 4.47 -1.36
CA GLU A 162 -8.09 4.86 -2.55
C GLU A 162 -9.00 5.45 -3.62
N LEU A 163 -8.50 6.48 -4.29
CA LEU A 163 -9.14 7.12 -5.44
C LEU A 163 -8.11 7.20 -6.58
N VAL A 164 -8.50 6.73 -7.75
CA VAL A 164 -7.73 6.83 -8.99
C VAL A 164 -8.59 7.50 -10.04
N ALA A 165 -8.05 8.48 -10.75
CA ALA A 165 -8.71 9.08 -11.90
C ALA A 165 -7.69 9.58 -12.93
N GLY A 166 -8.04 9.54 -14.21
CA GLY A 166 -7.17 10.05 -15.27
C GLY A 166 -7.73 10.00 -16.68
N LEU A 167 -7.15 10.82 -17.55
CA LEU A 167 -7.38 10.87 -19.00
C LEU A 167 -6.04 11.11 -19.70
N GLY A 168 -5.33 10.03 -20.04
CA GLY A 168 -3.95 10.05 -20.53
C GLY A 168 -2.95 10.00 -19.38
N GLY A 169 -2.99 10.98 -18.48
CA GLY A 169 -2.29 10.95 -17.19
C GLY A 169 -3.22 10.55 -16.06
N THR A 170 -2.72 9.81 -15.07
CA THR A 170 -3.48 9.36 -13.90
C THR A 170 -2.91 9.94 -12.61
N LEU A 171 -3.80 10.20 -11.67
CA LEU A 171 -3.48 10.51 -10.28
C LEU A 171 -4.17 9.46 -9.40
N ARG A 172 -3.42 8.88 -8.48
CA ARG A 172 -3.90 8.00 -7.42
C ARG A 172 -3.58 8.64 -6.09
N LEU A 173 -4.58 8.70 -5.23
CA LEU A 173 -4.47 9.18 -3.86
C LEU A 173 -5.04 8.11 -2.95
N GLY A 174 -4.35 7.82 -1.85
CA GLY A 174 -4.82 6.88 -0.86
C GLY A 174 -4.58 7.35 0.56
N LEU A 175 -5.45 6.90 1.45
CA LEU A 175 -5.38 7.10 2.89
C LEU A 175 -5.60 5.75 3.58
N ASN A 176 -4.80 5.48 4.61
CA ASN A 176 -4.94 4.27 5.40
C ASN A 176 -5.22 4.62 6.87
N PRO A 177 -6.50 4.72 7.28
CA PRO A 177 -6.87 4.99 8.66
C PRO A 177 -6.37 3.92 9.64
N MET A 178 -6.16 2.67 9.20
CA MET A 178 -5.60 1.63 10.07
C MET A 178 -4.14 1.92 10.41
N GLU A 179 -3.33 2.32 9.44
CA GLU A 179 -1.94 2.78 9.66
C GLU A 179 -1.92 4.07 10.49
N PHE A 180 -2.90 4.96 10.32
CA PHE A 180 -3.02 6.15 11.16
C PHE A 180 -3.33 5.79 12.62
N VAL A 181 -4.21 4.83 12.86
CA VAL A 181 -4.50 4.32 14.21
C VAL A 181 -3.27 3.66 14.82
N ASP A 182 -2.51 2.89 14.03
CA ASP A 182 -1.25 2.29 14.47
C ASP A 182 -0.19 3.34 14.83
N PHE A 183 0.01 4.34 13.96
CA PHE A 183 0.87 5.49 14.20
C PHE A 183 0.51 6.20 15.52
N MET A 184 -0.77 6.47 15.76
CA MET A 184 -1.27 7.10 16.98
C MET A 184 -1.12 6.18 18.20
N GLY A 185 -1.36 4.88 18.02
CA GLY A 185 -1.28 3.85 19.07
C GLY A 185 0.13 3.64 19.59
N GLY A 186 1.13 3.64 18.73
CA GLY A 186 2.50 3.38 19.19
C GLY A 186 3.15 4.55 19.93
N TRP A 187 2.53 5.75 20.01
CA TRP A 187 2.87 6.72 21.06
C TRP A 187 2.72 6.15 22.48
N PHE A 188 1.87 5.13 22.63
CA PHE A 188 1.65 4.36 23.86
C PHE A 188 2.26 2.95 23.78
N ARG A 189 3.12 2.69 22.78
CA ARG A 189 3.70 1.38 22.47
C ARG A 189 2.68 0.29 22.12
N PHE A 190 1.54 0.69 21.56
CA PHE A 190 0.62 -0.26 20.92
C PHE A 190 0.98 -0.43 19.45
N ASP A 191 1.26 -1.67 19.06
CA ASP A 191 1.51 -2.08 17.67
C ASP A 191 0.36 -3.00 17.24
N LEU A 192 -0.61 -2.42 16.54
CA LEU A 192 -1.83 -3.07 16.08
C LEU A 192 -1.58 -3.90 14.83
N LEU A 193 -0.73 -3.41 13.93
CA LEU A 193 -0.46 -4.03 12.63
C LEU A 193 0.69 -5.04 12.66
N ARG A 194 1.51 -5.03 13.71
CA ARG A 194 2.63 -5.93 13.95
C ARG A 194 3.70 -5.86 12.87
N ASP A 195 3.97 -4.65 12.37
CA ASP A 195 5.01 -4.40 11.37
C ASP A 195 6.24 -3.65 11.91
N ASP A 196 6.28 -3.33 13.21
CA ASP A 196 7.44 -2.74 13.88
C ASP A 196 8.52 -3.78 14.16
N CYS A 197 9.79 -3.44 13.89
CA CYS A 197 10.92 -4.38 13.93
C CYS A 197 11.57 -4.53 15.32
N GLY A 198 11.00 -3.91 16.36
CA GLY A 198 11.68 -3.70 17.65
C GLY A 198 10.82 -3.93 18.90
N VAL A 199 9.62 -4.51 18.75
CA VAL A 199 8.68 -4.77 19.85
C VAL A 199 8.39 -6.28 19.91
N ASP A 200 9.43 -7.08 20.17
CA ASP A 200 9.31 -8.49 20.59
C ASP A 200 9.59 -8.63 22.10
#